data_AF-A0A961PUR8-F1
#
_entry.id   AF-A0A961PUR8-F1
#
_cell.length_a   1.000
_cell.length_b   1.000
_cell.length_c   1.000
_cell.angle_alpha   90.00
_cell.angle_beta   90.00
_cell.angle_gamma   90.00
#
_symmetry.space_group_name_H-M   'P 1'
#
loop_
_entity.id
_entity.type
_entity.pdbx_description
1 polymer ?
#
loop_
_entity_poly.entity_id
_entity_poly.type
_entity_poly.pdbx_seq_one_letter_code
_entity_poly.pdbx_strand_id
1 'polypeptide(L)'
;IVAALTVDMSPGLTQAAARFGMLSSLGAAVGFYALLLLVACARLRLDGILYPLGALFFAATFVALAGMMWPYMIPYTLTVQDAAAPEASLRFMLFAGVVILPVVAIYTIGVYWLFRGKVASSEEP
;
A
#
# COMPACT_ATOMS: atom_id res chain seq x y z
N ILE A 1 -29.41 5.14 -22.71
CA ILE A 1 -28.18 5.92 -23.01
C ILE A 1 -27.25 5.96 -21.79
N VAL A 2 -27.70 6.31 -20.57
CA VAL A 2 -26.84 6.30 -19.36
C VAL A 2 -26.54 4.89 -18.80
N ALA A 3 -27.44 3.90 -18.99
CA ALA A 3 -27.20 2.51 -18.58
C ALA A 3 -26.38 1.65 -19.58
N ALA A 4 -26.08 2.20 -20.77
CA ALA A 4 -25.37 1.47 -21.84
C ALA A 4 -23.86 1.73 -21.86
N LEU A 5 -23.37 2.65 -21.01
CA LEU A 5 -21.96 3.05 -20.91
C LEU A 5 -21.24 2.46 -19.68
N THR A 6 -21.97 1.76 -18.80
CA THR A 6 -21.40 1.22 -17.55
C THR A 6 -20.83 -0.20 -17.68
N VAL A 7 -21.09 -0.91 -18.78
CA VAL A 7 -20.65 -2.30 -18.94
C VAL A 7 -20.33 -2.61 -20.41
N ASP A 8 -19.23 -2.08 -20.92
CA ASP A 8 -18.38 -2.87 -21.82
C ASP A 8 -17.14 -3.30 -21.03
N MET A 9 -17.38 -3.85 -19.84
CA MET A 9 -16.36 -4.60 -19.12
C MET A 9 -16.21 -5.93 -19.83
N SER A 10 -15.08 -6.13 -20.51
CA SER A 10 -14.73 -7.46 -20.97
C SER A 10 -14.90 -8.45 -19.78
N PRO A 11 -15.33 -9.70 -20.03
CA PRO A 11 -15.54 -10.69 -18.95
C PRO A 11 -14.31 -10.93 -18.05
N GLY A 12 -13.11 -10.50 -18.48
CA GLY A 12 -11.90 -10.51 -17.66
C GLY A 12 -11.77 -9.36 -16.65
N LEU A 13 -12.34 -8.17 -16.94
CA LEU A 13 -12.29 -7.01 -16.03
C LEU A 13 -13.23 -7.15 -14.84
N THR A 14 -14.39 -7.79 -15.02
CA THR A 14 -15.31 -8.11 -13.92
C THR A 14 -14.69 -9.10 -12.93
N GLN A 15 -13.95 -10.10 -13.41
CA GLN A 15 -13.21 -11.02 -12.55
C GLN A 15 -12.01 -10.35 -11.86
N ALA A 16 -11.28 -9.50 -12.57
CA ALA A 16 -10.18 -8.73 -11.97
C ALA A 16 -10.67 -7.74 -10.91
N ALA A 17 -11.81 -7.07 -11.16
CA ALA A 17 -12.45 -6.17 -10.20
C ALA A 17 -12.97 -6.93 -8.96
N ALA A 18 -13.53 -8.12 -9.12
CA ALA A 18 -13.94 -8.97 -7.99
C ALA A 18 -12.74 -9.40 -7.14
N ARG A 19 -11.61 -9.77 -7.77
CA ARG A 19 -10.36 -10.11 -7.06
C ARG A 19 -9.76 -8.91 -6.32
N PHE A 20 -9.80 -7.72 -6.91
CA PHE A 20 -9.32 -6.48 -6.27
C PHE A 20 -10.22 -5.99 -5.14
N GLY A 21 -11.55 -6.13 -5.27
CA GLY A 21 -12.48 -5.88 -4.17
C GLY A 21 -12.32 -6.86 -3.00
N MET A 22 -11.92 -8.10 -3.29
CA MET A 22 -11.56 -9.06 -2.25
C MET A 22 -10.21 -8.70 -1.60
N LEU A 23 -9.26 -8.18 -2.37
CA LEU A 23 -7.96 -7.72 -1.85
C LEU A 23 -8.09 -6.47 -0.96
N SER A 24 -9.03 -5.57 -1.28
CA SER A 24 -9.28 -4.35 -0.50
C SER A 24 -9.95 -4.64 0.84
N SER A 25 -10.91 -5.57 0.86
CA SER A 25 -11.54 -6.06 2.10
C SER A 25 -10.57 -6.85 2.98
N LEU A 26 -9.64 -7.61 2.37
CA LEU A 26 -8.50 -8.21 3.09
C LEU A 26 -7.57 -7.15 3.70
N GLY A 27 -7.24 -6.08 2.95
CA GLY A 27 -6.46 -4.96 3.48
C GLY A 27 -7.12 -4.28 4.67
N ALA A 28 -8.43 -4.05 4.60
CA ALA A 28 -9.20 -3.50 5.72
C ALA A 28 -9.23 -4.44 6.93
N ALA A 29 -9.40 -5.76 6.72
CA ALA A 29 -9.39 -6.76 7.78
C ALA A 29 -8.00 -6.85 8.46
N VAL A 30 -6.92 -6.83 7.67
CA VAL A 30 -5.54 -6.80 8.17
C VAL A 30 -5.27 -5.51 8.95
N GLY A 31 -5.75 -4.36 8.45
CA GLY A 31 -5.67 -3.09 9.16
C GLY A 31 -6.41 -3.13 10.49
N PHE A 32 -7.63 -3.66 10.52
CA PHE A 32 -8.40 -3.80 11.76
C PHE A 32 -7.69 -4.72 12.77
N TYR A 33 -7.15 -5.86 12.32
CA TYR A 33 -6.41 -6.77 13.17
C TYR A 33 -5.08 -6.16 13.68
N ALA A 34 -4.37 -5.44 12.81
CA ALA A 34 -3.15 -4.71 13.17
C ALA A 34 -3.44 -3.59 14.19
N LEU A 35 -4.58 -2.90 14.08
CA LEU A 35 -5.01 -1.91 15.06
C LEU A 35 -5.27 -2.54 16.43
N LEU A 36 -5.99 -3.67 16.46
CA LEU A 36 -6.24 -4.40 17.70
C LEU A 36 -4.95 -4.88 18.37
N LEU A 37 -4.02 -5.44 17.58
CA LEU A 37 -2.71 -5.85 18.07
C LEU A 37 -1.84 -4.67 18.51
N LEU A 38 -1.92 -3.53 17.83
CA LEU A 38 -1.20 -2.31 18.20
C LEU A 38 -1.72 -1.80 19.55
N VAL A 39 -3.04 -1.73 19.75
CA VAL A 39 -3.64 -1.33 21.04
C VAL A 39 -3.28 -2.33 22.14
N ALA A 40 -3.28 -3.64 21.87
CA ALA A 40 -2.88 -4.65 22.83
C ALA A 40 -1.37 -4.57 23.18
N CYS A 41 -0.50 -4.43 22.18
CA CYS A 41 0.95 -4.31 22.40
C CYS A 41 1.34 -2.99 23.09
N ALA A 42 0.63 -1.89 22.79
CA ALA A 42 0.79 -0.63 23.49
C ALA A 42 0.41 -0.75 24.97
N ARG A 43 -0.62 -1.56 25.30
CA ARG A 43 -0.98 -1.87 26.69
C ARG A 43 0.06 -2.72 27.41
N LEU A 44 0.79 -3.56 26.69
CA LEU A 44 1.81 -4.48 27.22
C LEU A 44 3.23 -3.88 27.24
N ARG A 45 3.43 -2.61 26.83
CA ARG A 45 4.73 -1.92 26.75
C ARG A 45 5.81 -2.70 25.98
N LEU A 46 5.40 -3.34 24.89
CA LEU A 46 6.32 -4.05 24.00
C LEU A 46 6.87 -3.10 22.92
N ASP A 47 7.81 -2.26 23.32
CA ASP A 47 8.30 -1.13 22.51
C ASP A 47 8.89 -1.56 21.15
N GLY A 48 9.54 -2.72 21.09
CA GLY A 48 10.14 -3.23 19.84
C GLY A 48 9.14 -3.73 18.79
N ILE A 49 7.92 -4.09 19.20
CA ILE A 49 6.89 -4.67 18.33
C ILE A 49 5.93 -3.57 17.81
N LEU A 50 5.89 -2.42 18.48
CA LEU A 50 4.97 -1.33 18.17
C LEU A 50 5.28 -0.68 16.80
N TYR A 51 6.56 -0.44 16.49
CA TYR A 51 6.97 0.16 15.22
C TYR A 51 6.55 -0.65 13.98
N PRO A 52 6.87 -1.96 13.86
CA PRO A 52 6.45 -2.74 12.69
C PRO A 52 4.93 -2.91 12.59
N LEU A 53 4.21 -2.99 13.72
CA LEU A 53 2.73 -3.03 13.73
C LEU A 53 2.11 -1.74 13.21
N GLY A 54 2.63 -0.58 13.61
CA GLY A 54 2.19 0.71 13.10
C GLY A 54 2.41 0.84 11.60
N ALA A 55 3.58 0.43 11.11
CA ALA A 55 3.88 0.41 9.68
C ALA A 55 2.93 -0.52 8.90
N LEU A 56 2.64 -1.70 9.44
CA LEU A 56 1.69 -2.64 8.84
C LEU A 56 0.26 -2.07 8.82
N PHE A 57 -0.20 -1.47 9.92
CA PHE A 57 -1.51 -0.83 10.00
C PHE A 57 -1.68 0.29 8.97
N PHE A 58 -0.65 1.14 8.84
CA PHE A 58 -0.64 2.23 7.89
C PHE A 58 -0.69 1.72 6.44
N ALA A 59 0.15 0.73 6.11
CA ALA A 59 0.16 0.12 4.77
C ALA A 59 -1.19 -0.54 4.44
N ALA A 60 -1.79 -1.28 5.40
CA ALA A 60 -3.07 -1.95 5.22
C ALA A 60 -4.21 -0.95 4.95
N THR A 61 -4.23 0.18 5.66
CA THR A 61 -5.20 1.26 5.43
C THR A 61 -5.05 1.88 4.03
N PHE A 62 -3.82 2.09 3.55
CA PHE A 62 -3.59 2.58 2.20
C PHE A 62 -4.09 1.60 1.12
N VAL A 63 -3.91 0.30 1.31
CA VAL A 63 -4.42 -0.73 0.39
C VAL A 63 -5.96 -0.75 0.40
N ALA A 64 -6.58 -0.65 1.57
CA ALA A 64 -8.04 -0.57 1.69
C ALA A 64 -8.59 0.67 0.94
N LEU A 65 -7.95 1.82 1.10
CA LEU A 65 -8.31 3.06 0.40
C LEU A 65 -8.14 2.92 -1.13
N ALA A 66 -7.01 2.41 -1.59
CA ALA A 66 -6.75 2.21 -3.01
C ALA A 66 -7.79 1.28 -3.66
N GLY A 67 -8.16 0.22 -2.96
CA GLY A 67 -9.16 -0.72 -3.43
C GLY A 67 -10.60 -0.20 -3.41
N MET A 68 -10.90 0.84 -2.62
CA MET A 68 -12.20 1.52 -2.67
C MET A 68 -12.36 2.35 -3.96
N MET A 69 -11.27 2.90 -4.49
CA MET A 69 -11.30 3.70 -5.72
C MET A 69 -11.33 2.83 -6.97
N TRP A 70 -10.73 1.64 -6.94
CA TRP A 70 -10.68 0.70 -8.07
C TRP A 70 -12.09 0.38 -8.63
N PRO A 71 -12.34 0.44 -9.96
CA PRO A 71 -11.41 0.63 -11.09
C PRO A 71 -11.21 2.10 -11.53
N TYR A 72 -11.70 3.05 -10.75
CA TYR A 72 -11.63 4.47 -11.03
C TYR A 72 -10.40 5.11 -10.37
N MET A 73 -9.79 6.08 -11.04
CA MET A 73 -8.79 6.94 -10.40
C MET A 73 -9.44 8.18 -9.80
N ILE A 74 -10.51 8.68 -10.44
CA ILE A 74 -11.40 9.71 -9.92
C ILE A 74 -12.84 9.19 -10.07
N PRO A 75 -13.61 9.04 -8.98
CA PRO A 75 -14.96 8.50 -9.04
C PRO A 75 -15.82 9.23 -10.08
N TYR A 76 -16.60 8.45 -10.83
CA TYR A 76 -17.59 8.93 -11.81
C TYR A 76 -17.03 9.71 -13.00
N THR A 77 -15.70 9.85 -13.15
CA THR A 77 -15.11 10.72 -14.18
C THR A 77 -13.93 10.11 -14.94
N LEU A 78 -13.04 9.35 -14.28
CA LEU A 78 -11.81 8.88 -14.91
C LEU A 78 -11.45 7.46 -14.46
N THR A 79 -11.40 6.52 -15.41
CA THR A 79 -10.96 5.14 -15.14
C THR A 79 -9.44 5.02 -15.17
N VAL A 80 -8.89 3.97 -14.55
CA VAL A 80 -7.44 3.69 -14.58
C VAL A 80 -6.93 3.44 -16.01
N GLN A 81 -7.77 2.89 -16.88
CA GLN A 81 -7.41 2.58 -18.26
C GLN A 81 -7.36 3.84 -19.12
N ASP A 82 -8.33 4.75 -18.95
CA ASP A 82 -8.36 6.02 -19.66
C ASP A 82 -7.27 6.98 -19.16
N ALA A 83 -6.84 6.82 -17.91
CA ALA A 83 -5.75 7.57 -17.31
C ALA A 83 -4.35 7.07 -17.70
N ALA A 84 -4.26 5.93 -18.40
CA ALA A 84 -2.97 5.31 -18.70
C ALA A 84 -2.15 6.15 -19.69
N ALA A 85 -0.87 6.37 -19.36
CA ALA A 85 0.06 7.01 -20.28
C ALA A 85 0.33 6.11 -21.51
N PRO A 86 0.83 6.68 -22.62
CA PRO A 86 1.27 5.90 -23.78
C PRO A 86 2.22 4.78 -23.39
N GLU A 87 2.08 3.61 -24.03
CA GLU A 87 2.77 2.38 -23.62
C GLU A 87 4.29 2.52 -23.55
N ALA A 88 4.90 3.29 -24.45
CA ALA A 88 6.34 3.57 -24.42
C ALA A 88 6.78 4.27 -23.12
N SER A 89 6.03 5.26 -22.66
CA SER A 89 6.28 5.97 -21.41
C SER A 89 6.07 5.07 -20.19
N LEU A 90 5.01 4.25 -20.22
CA LEU A 90 4.71 3.31 -19.13
C LEU A 90 5.83 2.28 -18.95
N ARG A 91 6.33 1.72 -20.06
CA ARG A 91 7.45 0.77 -20.06
C ARG A 91 8.74 1.42 -19.56
N PHE A 92 9.05 2.64 -20.00
CA PHE A 92 10.22 3.36 -19.51
C PHE A 92 10.17 3.60 -17.99
N MET A 93 9.02 4.06 -17.48
CA MET A 93 8.82 4.29 -16.05
C MET A 93 8.87 2.99 -15.23
N LEU A 94 8.39 1.87 -15.80
CA LEU A 94 8.50 0.55 -15.17
C LEU A 94 9.97 0.12 -15.01
N PHE A 95 10.79 0.26 -16.06
CA PHE A 95 12.22 -0.04 -15.98
C PHE A 95 12.93 0.84 -14.95
N ALA A 96 12.65 2.15 -14.97
CA ALA A 96 13.17 3.07 -13.97
C ALA A 96 12.78 2.65 -12.55
N GLY A 97 11.52 2.29 -12.32
CA GLY A 97 11.03 1.81 -11.03
C GLY A 97 11.73 0.54 -10.56
N VAL A 98 11.88 -0.47 -11.43
CA VAL A 98 12.53 -1.75 -11.10
C VAL A 98 14.00 -1.56 -10.71
N VAL A 99 14.70 -0.57 -11.27
CA VAL A 99 16.11 -0.30 -10.93
C VAL A 99 16.24 0.64 -9.73
N ILE A 100 15.45 1.71 -9.67
CA ILE A 100 15.60 2.75 -8.64
C ILE A 100 15.04 2.30 -7.29
N LEU A 101 13.89 1.63 -7.27
CA LEU A 101 13.23 1.19 -6.04
C LEU A 101 14.14 0.27 -5.18
N PRO A 102 14.81 -0.77 -5.71
CA PRO A 102 15.73 -1.57 -4.91
C PRO A 102 16.95 -0.78 -4.42
N VAL A 103 17.46 0.18 -5.19
CA VAL A 103 18.58 1.04 -4.75
C VAL A 103 18.17 1.87 -3.53
N VAL A 104 16.99 2.50 -3.58
CA VAL A 104 16.44 3.27 -2.45
C VAL A 104 16.19 2.37 -1.24
N ALA A 105 15.65 1.16 -1.45
CA ALA A 105 15.42 0.20 -0.39
C ALA A 105 16.75 -0.25 0.27
N ILE A 106 17.77 -0.58 -0.53
CA ILE A 106 19.10 -0.96 -0.04
C ILE A 106 19.73 0.17 0.77
N TYR A 107 19.67 1.40 0.27
CA TYR A 107 20.16 2.57 1.01
C TYR A 107 19.44 2.72 2.35
N THR A 108 18.11 2.63 2.35
CA THR A 108 17.29 2.77 3.57
C THR A 108 17.65 1.68 4.58
N ILE A 109 17.68 0.41 4.16
CA ILE A 109 18.07 -0.72 5.01
C ILE A 109 19.52 -0.57 5.51
N GLY A 110 20.43 -0.15 4.64
CA GLY A 110 21.83 0.08 4.96
C GLY A 110 22.02 1.15 6.03
N VAL A 111 21.27 2.25 5.95
CA VAL A 111 21.25 3.30 6.99
C VAL A 111 20.74 2.73 8.32
N TYR A 112 19.61 2.02 8.31
CA TYR A 112 19.09 1.40 9.54
C TYR A 112 20.07 0.37 10.14
N TRP A 113 20.79 -0.37 9.30
CA TRP A 113 21.79 -1.33 9.75
C TRP A 113 23.03 -0.65 10.32
N LEU A 114 23.51 0.42 9.67
CA LEU A 114 24.70 1.16 10.07
C LEU A 114 24.51 1.88 11.42
N PHE A 115 23.30 2.40 11.69
CA PHE A 115 22.98 3.07 12.95
C PHE A 115 22.41 2.14 14.03
N ARG A 116 22.30 0.84 13.76
CA ARG A 116 21.78 -0.13 14.72
C ARG A 116 22.75 -0.30 15.89
N GLY A 117 22.40 0.21 17.06
CA GLY A 117 23.13 -0.02 18.32
C GLY A 117 24.06 1.10 18.80
N LYS A 118 24.06 2.28 18.16
CA LYS A 118 24.81 3.46 18.64
C LYS A 118 24.00 4.45 19.49
N VAL A 119 22.77 4.10 19.85
CA VAL A 119 21.95 4.89 20.76
C VAL A 119 22.14 4.32 22.16
N ALA A 120 23.29 4.62 22.77
CA ALA A 120 23.41 4.52 24.22
C ALA A 120 22.60 5.69 24.81
N SER A 121 21.72 5.38 25.75
CA SER A 121 21.10 6.39 26.60
C SER A 121 22.21 7.21 27.24
N SER A 122 22.35 8.47 26.86
CA SER A 122 22.87 9.47 27.79
C SER A 122 21.81 9.59 28.88
N GLU A 123 21.90 8.69 29.84
CA GLU A 123 21.30 8.83 31.16
C GLU A 123 21.95 10.07 31.76
N GLU A 124 21.28 11.22 31.64
CA GLU A 124 21.55 12.32 32.56
C GLU A 124 20.61 12.18 33.76
N PRO A 125 21.15 12.35 34.99
CA PRO A 125 20.55 11.93 36.26
C PRO A 125 19.33 12.76 36.71
#